data_AF-A0A940LQD9-F1
#
_entry.id   AF-A0A940LQD9-F1
#
_cell.length_a   1.000
_cell.length_b   1.000
_cell.length_c   1.000
_cell.angle_alpha   90.00
_cell.angle_beta   90.00
_cell.angle_gamma   90.00
#
_symmetry.space_group_name_H-M   'P 1'
#
loop_
_entity.id
_entity.type
_entity.pdbx_description
1 polymer ?
#
loop_
_entity_poly.entity_id
_entity_poly.type
_entity_poly.pdbx_seq_one_letter_code
_entity_poly.pdbx_strand_id
1 'polypeptide(L)'
;MRFDANTAHPDVIDAMLRQPHGDSVRPFRVHQVGAKGGIVAAADYDLGPIRAAYFDKDAANYHVSTGGQRTSWNNGRTWRNDGVDIAREADGVPYVQDFTDGEWLRYAIQVETAGEYDLSLSARASGAGASVSAEIAGAGVTPLVAVPSGAAWSTIKMGGLALHEGRNSLVLRSNGAAADVKTLSIRPR
;
A
#
# COMPACT_ATOMS: atom_id res chain seq x y z
N MET A 1 -0.06 -29.55 22.39
CA MET A 1 0.04 -28.13 21.98
C MET A 1 -1.34 -27.67 21.54
N ARG A 2 -1.86 -26.56 22.07
CA ARG A 2 -3.11 -25.94 21.61
C ARG A 2 -2.75 -24.87 20.58
N PHE A 3 -3.32 -24.94 19.38
CA PHE A 3 -3.04 -24.02 18.27
C PHE A 3 -4.04 -22.86 18.19
N ASP A 4 -4.98 -22.81 19.14
CA ASP A 4 -6.21 -22.02 19.06
C ASP A 4 -6.01 -20.51 19.32
N ALA A 5 -4.78 -20.09 19.63
CA ALA A 5 -4.39 -18.70 19.85
C ALA A 5 -3.31 -18.21 18.85
N ASN A 6 -3.06 -18.96 17.78
CA ASN A 6 -2.04 -18.62 16.81
C ASN A 6 -2.63 -17.77 15.68
N THR A 7 -2.22 -16.50 15.58
CA THR A 7 -2.50 -15.68 14.41
C THR A 7 -1.53 -16.09 13.31
N ALA A 8 -2.04 -16.69 12.23
CA ALA A 8 -1.22 -16.96 11.06
C ALA A 8 -0.78 -15.64 10.43
N HIS A 9 0.52 -15.50 10.20
CA HIS A 9 1.16 -14.38 9.50
C HIS A 9 1.59 -14.87 8.10
N PRO A 10 0.74 -14.71 7.06
CA PRO A 10 1.02 -15.24 5.73
C PRO A 10 2.29 -14.64 5.10
N ASP A 11 2.63 -13.42 5.51
CA ASP A 11 3.84 -12.69 5.19
C ASP A 11 5.11 -13.39 5.72
N VAL A 12 5.10 -13.86 6.96
CA VAL A 12 6.22 -14.60 7.56
C VAL A 12 6.39 -15.96 6.88
N ILE A 13 5.29 -16.64 6.55
CA ILE A 13 5.31 -17.93 5.85
C ILE A 13 5.85 -17.76 4.42
N ASP A 14 5.44 -16.71 3.70
CA ASP A 14 5.97 -16.40 2.35
C ASP A 14 7.47 -16.06 2.39
N ALA A 15 7.88 -15.23 3.36
CA ALA A 15 9.27 -14.81 3.54
C ALA A 15 10.21 -15.97 3.89
N MET A 16 9.76 -16.92 4.72
CA MET A 16 10.62 -18.03 5.16
C MET A 16 10.68 -19.20 4.19
N LEU A 17 9.62 -19.45 3.41
CA LEU A 17 9.53 -20.67 2.59
C LEU A 17 9.68 -20.44 1.09
N ARG A 18 9.33 -19.24 0.58
CA ARG A 18 9.39 -18.96 -0.86
C ARG A 18 10.46 -17.95 -1.23
N GLN A 19 10.58 -16.84 -0.51
CA GLN A 19 11.51 -15.76 -0.90
C GLN A 19 12.98 -16.20 -1.06
N PRO A 20 13.52 -17.17 -0.30
CA PRO A 20 14.86 -17.71 -0.55
C PRO A 20 15.03 -18.42 -1.90
N HIS A 21 13.91 -18.69 -2.59
CA HIS A 21 13.85 -19.45 -3.85
C HIS A 21 13.25 -18.64 -5.02
N GLY A 22 12.97 -17.33 -4.85
CA GLY A 22 12.62 -16.42 -5.96
C GLY A 22 11.83 -15.15 -5.60
N ASP A 23 11.87 -14.15 -6.50
CA ASP A 23 11.40 -12.78 -6.26
C ASP A 23 9.93 -12.52 -6.60
N SER A 24 9.12 -13.57 -6.80
CA SER A 24 7.75 -13.41 -7.30
C SER A 24 6.86 -12.63 -6.34
N VAL A 25 6.08 -11.68 -6.86
CA VAL A 25 5.11 -10.89 -6.10
C VAL A 25 3.77 -11.61 -6.02
N ARG A 26 3.17 -11.69 -4.82
CA ARG A 26 1.86 -12.30 -4.57
C ARG A 26 0.87 -11.30 -4.00
N PRO A 27 -0.42 -11.37 -4.36
CA PRO A 27 -1.43 -10.58 -3.67
C PRO A 27 -1.41 -10.90 -2.17
N PHE A 28 -1.32 -9.89 -1.30
CA PHE A 28 -1.60 -10.08 0.13
C PHE A 28 -3.08 -10.44 0.33
N ARG A 29 -3.91 -9.73 -0.42
CA ARG A 29 -5.34 -9.98 -0.59
C ARG A 29 -5.69 -9.71 -2.04
N VAL A 30 -6.59 -10.51 -2.60
CA VAL A 30 -7.19 -10.19 -3.90
C VAL A 30 -8.30 -9.16 -3.68
N HIS A 31 -8.14 -7.97 -4.24
CA HIS A 31 -9.12 -6.90 -4.15
C HIS A 31 -10.08 -6.96 -5.33
N GLN A 32 -11.35 -7.29 -5.06
CA GLN A 32 -12.39 -7.39 -6.09
C GLN A 32 -12.96 -6.00 -6.43
N VAL A 33 -13.07 -5.69 -7.71
CA VAL A 33 -13.68 -4.46 -8.24
C VAL A 33 -14.80 -4.87 -9.17
N GLY A 34 -16.02 -4.81 -8.65
CA GLY A 34 -17.22 -5.20 -9.37
C GLY A 34 -18.06 -4.03 -9.88
N ALA A 35 -19.30 -4.30 -10.24
CA ALA A 35 -20.25 -3.29 -10.75
C ALA A 35 -20.50 -2.11 -9.80
N LYS A 36 -20.26 -2.27 -8.49
CA LYS A 36 -20.36 -1.19 -7.47
C LYS A 36 -19.01 -0.54 -7.13
N GLY A 37 -17.94 -0.94 -7.82
CA GLY A 37 -16.57 -0.60 -7.48
C GLY A 37 -15.94 -1.54 -6.45
N GLY A 38 -14.80 -1.12 -5.92
CA GLY A 38 -14.03 -1.83 -4.90
C GLY A 38 -13.27 -0.87 -4.00
N ILE A 39 -12.82 -1.40 -2.86
CA ILE A 39 -11.99 -0.68 -1.88
C ILE A 39 -10.74 -1.50 -1.64
N VAL A 40 -9.59 -0.82 -1.67
CA VAL A 40 -8.27 -1.36 -1.35
C VAL A 40 -7.79 -0.64 -0.10
N ALA A 41 -7.51 -1.37 0.97
CA ALA A 41 -6.82 -0.78 2.12
C ALA A 41 -5.35 -0.54 1.76
N ALA A 42 -4.79 0.62 2.14
CA ALA A 42 -3.42 0.95 1.78
C ALA A 42 -2.41 -0.05 2.40
N ALA A 43 -2.73 -0.57 3.59
CA ALA A 43 -1.92 -1.59 4.26
C ALA A 43 -2.02 -3.00 3.61
N ASP A 44 -2.87 -3.20 2.60
CA ASP A 44 -3.08 -4.47 1.90
C ASP A 44 -2.32 -4.55 0.55
N TYR A 45 -1.17 -3.86 0.45
CA TYR A 45 -0.28 -3.95 -0.71
C TYR A 45 0.25 -5.38 -0.90
N ASP A 46 0.78 -5.72 -2.06
CA ASP A 46 1.19 -7.08 -2.40
C ASP A 46 2.34 -7.58 -1.49
N LEU A 47 2.43 -8.90 -1.31
CA LEU A 47 3.55 -9.59 -0.66
C LEU A 47 4.70 -9.75 -1.66
N GLY A 48 5.92 -9.45 -1.24
CA GLY A 48 7.11 -9.68 -2.05
C GLY A 48 8.30 -8.84 -1.57
N PRO A 49 9.46 -8.99 -2.20
CA PRO A 49 10.63 -8.20 -1.84
C PRO A 49 10.41 -6.70 -2.12
N ILE A 50 11.12 -5.87 -1.37
CA ILE A 50 11.28 -4.44 -1.67
C ILE A 50 11.71 -4.27 -3.14
N ARG A 51 11.24 -3.22 -3.79
CA ARG A 51 11.38 -2.90 -5.23
C ARG A 51 10.57 -3.80 -6.18
N ALA A 52 9.90 -4.83 -5.68
CA ALA A 52 8.97 -5.65 -6.47
C ALA A 52 7.50 -5.46 -6.05
N ALA A 53 7.21 -5.48 -4.74
CA ALA A 53 5.86 -5.32 -4.21
C ALA A 53 5.59 -3.94 -3.58
N TYR A 54 6.63 -3.33 -3.03
CA TYR A 54 6.61 -1.99 -2.45
C TYR A 54 8.01 -1.39 -2.50
N PHE A 55 8.12 -0.09 -2.31
CA PHE A 55 9.39 0.58 -2.03
C PHE A 55 9.16 1.62 -0.95
N ASP A 56 9.99 1.52 0.08
CA ASP A 56 10.06 2.40 1.23
C ASP A 56 11.54 2.73 1.44
N LYS A 57 11.86 3.98 1.76
CA LYS A 57 13.25 4.45 1.83
C LYS A 57 14.01 3.88 3.02
N ASP A 58 13.30 3.51 4.09
CA ASP A 58 13.87 2.98 5.33
C ASP A 58 13.67 1.45 5.47
N ALA A 59 13.39 0.79 4.36
CA ALA A 59 13.07 -0.63 4.26
C ALA A 59 14.22 -1.64 4.52
N ALA A 60 15.33 -1.27 5.16
CA ALA A 60 16.40 -2.23 5.51
C ALA A 60 16.93 -2.12 6.95
N ASN A 61 17.07 -3.29 7.58
CA ASN A 61 17.88 -3.52 8.78
C ASN A 61 19.38 -3.52 8.41
N TYR A 62 20.12 -2.43 8.65
CA TYR A 62 21.57 -2.53 8.73
C TYR A 62 21.94 -3.12 10.09
N HIS A 63 22.28 -4.41 10.13
CA HIS A 63 23.06 -4.97 11.23
C HIS A 63 24.46 -4.32 11.25
N VAL A 64 24.61 -3.16 11.88
CA VAL A 64 25.92 -2.72 12.36
C VAL A 64 26.24 -3.55 13.60
N SER A 65 27.19 -4.48 13.49
CA SER A 65 27.73 -5.28 14.61
C SER A 65 28.51 -4.44 15.65
N THR A 66 28.22 -3.15 15.76
CA THR A 66 28.96 -2.14 16.54
C THR A 66 28.13 -1.41 17.59
N GLY A 67 26.90 -1.87 17.90
CA GLY A 67 26.16 -1.39 19.07
C GLY A 67 25.51 0.00 18.93
N GLY A 68 25.20 0.44 17.70
CA GLY A 68 24.47 1.68 17.45
C GLY A 68 22.98 1.65 17.83
N GLN A 69 22.36 2.82 17.97
CA GLN A 69 20.93 2.98 18.26
C GLN A 69 20.07 2.30 17.18
N ARG A 70 19.10 1.50 17.62
CA ARG A 70 18.14 0.82 16.74
C ARG A 70 17.22 1.84 16.08
N THR A 71 17.25 1.95 14.76
CA THR A 71 16.17 2.58 13.98
C THR A 71 14.94 1.68 14.08
N SER A 72 13.78 2.25 14.39
CA SER A 72 12.55 1.49 14.61
C SER A 72 12.04 0.93 13.30
N TRP A 73 12.37 -0.34 13.03
CA TRP A 73 11.79 -1.14 11.95
C TRP A 73 10.31 -1.35 12.20
N ASN A 74 9.46 -0.85 11.29
CA ASN A 74 8.02 -0.69 11.44
C ASN A 74 7.65 0.03 12.75
N ASN A 75 7.14 1.26 12.69
CA ASN A 75 6.60 1.86 13.91
C ASN A 75 5.27 1.21 14.39
N GLY A 76 4.86 0.08 13.79
CA GLY A 76 3.66 -0.67 14.14
C GLY A 76 3.74 -2.17 13.84
N ARG A 77 4.49 -2.90 14.67
CA ARG A 77 4.74 -4.37 14.75
C ARG A 77 3.56 -5.36 14.54
N THR A 78 2.38 -4.91 14.12
CA THR A 78 1.12 -5.65 14.22
C THR A 78 0.37 -5.85 12.90
N TRP A 79 0.94 -5.58 11.73
CA TRP A 79 0.27 -5.90 10.46
C TRP A 79 1.11 -6.76 9.51
N ARG A 80 2.34 -6.33 9.22
CA ARG A 80 3.23 -7.02 8.27
C ARG A 80 4.68 -6.98 8.74
N ASN A 81 5.43 -8.03 8.40
CA ASN A 81 6.85 -8.20 8.72
C ASN A 81 7.78 -7.61 7.63
N ASP A 82 7.39 -6.47 7.05
CA ASP A 82 8.13 -5.76 6.01
C ASP A 82 8.36 -4.29 6.39
N GLY A 83 9.00 -3.54 5.49
CA GLY A 83 9.61 -2.24 5.79
C GLY A 83 8.68 -1.02 5.73
N VAL A 84 7.41 -1.19 5.34
CA VAL A 84 6.46 -0.06 5.25
C VAL A 84 5.96 0.32 6.63
N ASP A 85 5.94 1.62 6.92
CA ASP A 85 5.40 2.13 8.16
C ASP A 85 3.87 2.06 8.21
N ILE A 86 3.35 1.13 9.03
CA ILE A 86 1.91 0.89 9.21
C ILE A 86 1.51 1.28 10.64
N ALA A 87 0.49 2.11 10.76
CA ALA A 87 -0.14 2.49 12.03
C ALA A 87 -1.63 2.09 12.04
N ARG A 88 -2.30 2.33 13.16
CA ARG A 88 -3.72 2.02 13.34
C ARG A 88 -4.47 3.21 13.93
N GLU A 89 -5.70 3.39 13.47
CA GLU A 89 -6.66 4.29 14.10
C GLU A 89 -7.17 3.71 15.43
N ALA A 90 -7.85 4.53 16.22
CA ALA A 90 -8.40 4.11 17.52
C ALA A 90 -9.42 2.96 17.40
N ASP A 91 -10.09 2.84 16.25
CA ASP A 91 -11.02 1.75 15.92
C ASP A 91 -10.29 0.49 15.38
N GLY A 92 -8.97 0.52 15.30
CA GLY A 92 -8.12 -0.58 14.86
C GLY A 92 -7.90 -0.65 13.34
N VAL A 93 -8.48 0.26 12.55
CA VAL A 93 -8.30 0.28 11.08
C VAL A 93 -6.85 0.64 10.75
N PRO A 94 -6.12 -0.19 9.96
CA PRO A 94 -4.74 0.09 9.60
C PRO A 94 -4.66 1.17 8.50
N TYR A 95 -3.57 1.93 8.52
CA TYR A 95 -3.18 2.87 7.47
C TYR A 95 -1.66 2.87 7.31
N VAL A 96 -1.17 3.29 6.14
CA VAL A 96 0.26 3.54 5.94
C VAL A 96 0.54 4.96 6.37
N GLN A 97 1.51 5.14 7.26
CA GLN A 97 1.97 6.44 7.75
C GLN A 97 3.28 6.80 7.07
N ASP A 98 3.63 8.09 7.10
CA ASP A 98 4.90 8.60 6.58
C ASP A 98 5.21 8.19 5.13
N PHE A 99 4.18 8.15 4.27
CA PHE A 99 4.33 7.78 2.87
C PHE A 99 4.96 8.94 2.08
N THR A 100 6.26 8.88 1.83
CA THR A 100 7.08 10.01 1.37
C THR A 100 7.51 9.90 -0.09
N ASP A 101 7.93 11.02 -0.66
CA ASP A 101 8.33 11.17 -2.06
C ASP A 101 9.16 10.00 -2.61
N GLY A 102 8.74 9.40 -3.71
CA GLY A 102 9.41 8.28 -4.36
C GLY A 102 9.04 6.90 -3.84
N GLU A 103 8.35 6.81 -2.70
CA GLU A 103 7.79 5.56 -2.19
C GLU A 103 6.57 5.10 -2.99
N TRP A 104 6.36 3.80 -3.03
CA TRP A 104 5.23 3.22 -3.76
C TRP A 104 4.76 1.89 -3.19
N LEU A 105 3.48 1.62 -3.40
CA LEU A 105 2.77 0.42 -2.96
C LEU A 105 2.05 -0.20 -4.15
N ARG A 106 2.30 -1.48 -4.44
CA ARG A 106 1.65 -2.22 -5.54
C ARG A 106 0.52 -3.09 -5.01
N TYR A 107 -0.58 -3.15 -5.76
CA TYR A 107 -1.77 -3.93 -5.43
C TYR A 107 -2.23 -4.73 -6.65
N ALA A 108 -2.48 -6.02 -6.45
CA ALA A 108 -3.22 -6.83 -7.41
C ALA A 108 -4.73 -6.64 -7.21
N ILE A 109 -5.40 -6.09 -8.22
CA ILE A 109 -6.86 -5.93 -8.23
C ILE A 109 -7.47 -6.85 -9.29
N GLN A 110 -8.64 -7.40 -9.00
CA GLN A 110 -9.41 -8.25 -9.90
C GLN A 110 -10.67 -7.50 -10.31
N VAL A 111 -10.78 -7.19 -11.61
CA VAL A 111 -11.85 -6.36 -12.16
C VAL A 111 -12.83 -7.24 -12.93
N GLU A 112 -14.12 -7.10 -12.64
CA GLU A 112 -15.18 -7.92 -13.26
C GLU A 112 -15.46 -7.55 -14.71
N THR A 113 -15.35 -6.27 -15.07
CA THR A 113 -15.67 -5.76 -16.41
C THR A 113 -14.65 -4.71 -16.82
N ALA A 114 -14.08 -4.81 -18.03
CA ALA A 114 -13.17 -3.78 -18.53
C ALA A 114 -13.90 -2.42 -18.67
N GLY A 115 -13.21 -1.31 -18.38
CA GLY A 115 -13.82 0.02 -18.49
C GLY A 115 -12.98 1.13 -17.88
N GLU A 116 -13.53 2.34 -17.89
CA GLU A 116 -12.96 3.50 -17.19
C GLU A 116 -13.43 3.52 -15.73
N TYR A 117 -12.49 3.71 -14.81
CA TYR A 117 -12.76 3.75 -13.39
C TYR A 117 -12.20 5.02 -12.76
N ASP A 118 -13.00 5.69 -11.95
CA ASP A 118 -12.56 6.81 -11.12
C ASP A 118 -11.89 6.28 -9.84
N LEU A 119 -10.69 6.81 -9.56
CA LEU A 119 -9.92 6.51 -8.37
C LEU A 119 -10.04 7.65 -7.36
N SER A 120 -10.17 7.31 -6.08
CA SER A 120 -10.16 8.27 -4.98
C SER A 120 -9.39 7.72 -3.77
N LEU A 121 -8.54 8.54 -3.17
CA LEU A 121 -7.71 8.18 -2.03
C LEU A 121 -8.24 8.83 -0.74
N SER A 122 -8.35 8.06 0.34
CA SER A 122 -8.48 8.59 1.68
C SER A 122 -7.09 8.82 2.27
N ALA A 123 -6.73 10.09 2.46
CA ALA A 123 -5.41 10.49 2.96
C ALA A 123 -5.48 11.74 3.84
N ARG A 124 -4.40 11.99 4.58
CA ARG A 124 -4.16 13.23 5.33
C ARG A 124 -2.67 13.54 5.34
N ALA A 125 -2.30 14.79 5.58
CA ALA A 125 -0.89 15.18 5.71
C ALA A 125 -0.73 16.16 6.88
N SER A 126 0.35 16.03 7.65
CA SER A 126 0.65 16.93 8.77
C SER A 126 1.10 18.33 8.30
N GLY A 127 1.69 18.40 7.10
CA GLY A 127 2.18 19.62 6.47
C GLY A 127 1.74 19.76 5.01
N ALA A 128 2.10 20.88 4.40
CA ALA A 128 1.84 21.13 2.98
C ALA A 128 2.86 20.39 2.08
N GLY A 129 2.52 20.24 0.80
CA GLY A 129 3.42 19.68 -0.22
C GLY A 129 3.34 18.17 -0.40
N ALA A 130 2.46 17.48 0.33
CA ALA A 130 2.16 16.08 0.08
C ALA A 130 1.36 15.92 -1.22
N SER A 131 1.74 14.93 -2.04
CA SER A 131 1.06 14.66 -3.30
C SER A 131 1.23 13.21 -3.74
N VAL A 132 0.26 12.69 -4.47
CA VAL A 132 0.17 11.28 -4.85
C VAL A 132 -0.30 11.10 -6.28
N SER A 133 0.05 9.97 -6.88
CA SER A 133 -0.43 9.52 -8.18
C SER A 133 -0.68 8.01 -8.15
N ALA A 134 -1.52 7.53 -9.05
CA ALA A 134 -1.76 6.10 -9.24
C ALA A 134 -1.46 5.71 -10.69
N GLU A 135 -0.92 4.52 -10.89
CA GLU A 135 -0.61 3.98 -12.21
C GLU A 135 -1.13 2.56 -12.36
N ILE A 136 -1.53 2.21 -13.58
CA ILE A 136 -1.82 0.84 -14.01
C ILE A 136 -0.86 0.53 -15.14
N ALA A 137 -0.09 -0.55 -14.99
CA ALA A 137 0.87 -0.98 -15.99
C ALA A 137 0.19 -1.16 -17.35
N GLY A 138 0.62 -0.38 -18.35
CA GLY A 138 0.09 -0.43 -19.72
C GLY A 138 -1.17 0.40 -19.98
N ALA A 139 -1.83 0.95 -18.95
CA ALA A 139 -3.04 1.77 -19.12
C ALA A 139 -2.79 3.28 -18.87
N GLY A 140 -1.83 3.63 -18.01
CA GLY A 140 -1.41 5.01 -17.79
C GLY A 140 -1.26 5.39 -16.31
N VAL A 141 -1.13 6.68 -16.08
CA VAL A 141 -0.92 7.30 -14.76
C VAL A 141 -1.94 8.41 -14.57
N THR A 142 -2.52 8.51 -13.37
CA THR A 142 -3.36 9.64 -12.99
C THR A 142 -2.54 10.94 -12.93
N PRO A 143 -3.18 12.12 -13.03
CA PRO A 143 -2.54 13.36 -12.64
C PRO A 143 -1.98 13.29 -11.21
N LEU A 144 -0.96 14.11 -10.94
CA LEU A 144 -0.50 14.33 -9.58
C LEU A 144 -1.57 15.11 -8.81
N VAL A 145 -2.00 14.58 -7.67
CA VAL A 145 -3.01 15.24 -6.82
C VAL A 145 -2.45 15.56 -5.45
N ALA A 146 -2.74 16.77 -4.98
CA ALA A 146 -2.30 17.23 -3.68
C ALA A 146 -3.10 16.56 -2.55
N VAL A 147 -2.42 16.22 -1.46
CA VAL A 147 -3.03 15.82 -0.20
C VAL A 147 -3.18 17.06 0.66
N PRO A 148 -4.41 17.48 1.02
CA PRO A 148 -4.61 18.63 1.89
C PRO A 148 -3.96 18.41 3.27
N SER A 149 -3.32 19.46 3.79
CA SER A 149 -2.79 19.45 5.15
C SER A 149 -3.92 19.50 6.17
N GLY A 150 -3.85 18.66 7.20
CA GLY A 150 -4.81 18.60 8.29
C GLY A 150 -4.80 17.23 8.97
N ALA A 151 -5.26 17.19 10.23
CA ALA A 151 -5.33 15.93 10.98
C ALA A 151 -6.48 15.00 10.52
N ALA A 152 -7.46 15.55 9.80
CA ALA A 152 -8.65 14.83 9.35
C ALA A 152 -8.41 14.10 8.01
N TRP A 153 -8.96 12.90 7.90
CA TRP A 153 -8.98 12.13 6.66
C TRP A 153 -9.81 12.84 5.59
N SER A 154 -9.22 13.05 4.42
CA SER A 154 -9.88 13.66 3.28
C SER A 154 -9.99 12.66 2.13
N THR A 155 -11.07 12.73 1.36
CA THR A 155 -11.20 11.96 0.12
C THR A 155 -10.72 12.82 -1.05
N ILE A 156 -9.67 12.36 -1.71
CA ILE A 156 -8.99 13.06 -2.81
C ILE A 156 -9.32 12.33 -4.10
N LYS A 157 -9.92 13.01 -5.07
CA LYS A 157 -10.15 12.44 -6.40
C LYS A 157 -8.84 12.42 -7.17
N MET A 158 -8.42 11.25 -7.63
CA MET A 158 -7.18 11.07 -8.37
C MET A 158 -7.38 11.20 -9.89
N GLY A 159 -8.60 10.96 -10.36
CA GLY A 159 -8.93 10.92 -11.79
C GLY A 159 -9.29 9.50 -12.23
N GLY A 160 -9.43 9.31 -13.55
CA GLY A 160 -9.82 8.04 -14.15
C GLY A 160 -8.62 7.23 -14.67
N LEU A 161 -8.74 5.91 -14.65
CA LEU A 161 -7.87 4.97 -15.36
C LEU A 161 -8.70 3.88 -16.05
N ALA A 162 -8.27 3.50 -17.24
CA ALA A 162 -8.77 2.32 -17.93
C ALA A 162 -8.28 1.06 -17.20
N LEU A 163 -9.21 0.19 -16.79
CA LEU A 163 -8.92 -1.12 -16.22
C LEU A 163 -9.36 -2.21 -17.18
N HIS A 164 -8.55 -3.26 -17.31
CA HIS A 164 -8.92 -4.44 -18.08
C HIS A 164 -9.77 -5.39 -17.24
N GLU A 165 -10.64 -6.16 -17.87
CA GLU A 165 -11.26 -7.30 -17.21
C GLU A 165 -10.18 -8.27 -16.75
N GLY A 166 -10.34 -8.83 -15.55
CA GLY A 166 -9.35 -9.72 -14.98
C GLY A 166 -8.38 -9.00 -14.03
N ARG A 167 -7.14 -9.52 -13.98
CA ARG A 167 -6.12 -9.03 -13.06
C ARG A 167 -5.47 -7.75 -13.60
N ASN A 168 -5.44 -6.71 -12.76
CA ASN A 168 -4.67 -5.49 -13.00
C ASN A 168 -3.62 -5.30 -11.89
N SER A 169 -2.54 -4.60 -12.21
CA SER A 169 -1.50 -4.21 -11.25
C SER A 169 -1.55 -2.71 -11.05
N LEU A 170 -2.11 -2.28 -9.92
CA LEU A 170 -2.21 -0.88 -9.52
C LEU A 170 -1.00 -0.51 -8.67
N VAL A 171 -0.38 0.63 -8.92
CA VAL A 171 0.66 1.18 -8.05
C VAL A 171 0.24 2.57 -7.58
N LEU A 172 0.22 2.76 -6.26
CA LEU A 172 0.06 4.07 -5.63
C LEU A 172 1.46 4.61 -5.32
N ARG A 173 1.74 5.86 -5.69
CA ARG A 173 3.04 6.51 -5.52
C ARG A 173 2.91 7.82 -4.77
N SER A 174 3.81 8.06 -3.82
CA SER A 174 4.01 9.38 -3.22
C SER A 174 5.01 10.17 -4.05
N ASN A 175 4.75 11.45 -4.25
CA ASN A 175 5.55 12.34 -5.09
C ASN A 175 5.83 13.68 -4.38
N GLY A 176 5.74 13.69 -3.04
CA GLY A 176 5.88 14.91 -2.24
C GLY A 176 6.14 14.63 -0.77
N ALA A 177 5.84 15.62 0.08
CA ALA A 177 5.99 15.48 1.52
C ALA A 177 5.15 14.31 2.08
N ALA A 178 5.51 13.85 3.27
CA ALA A 178 4.85 12.75 3.96
C ALA A 178 3.32 12.90 4.04
N ALA A 179 2.62 11.81 3.75
CA ALA A 179 1.19 11.67 3.97
C ALA A 179 0.87 10.35 4.68
N ASP A 180 -0.23 10.34 5.41
CA ASP A 180 -0.86 9.09 5.82
C ASP A 180 -1.91 8.71 4.77
N VAL A 181 -1.94 7.44 4.37
CA VAL A 181 -2.87 6.92 3.37
C VAL A 181 -3.62 5.71 3.92
N LYS A 182 -4.96 5.73 3.84
CA LYS A 182 -5.83 4.73 4.48
C LYS A 182 -6.46 3.76 3.48
N THR A 183 -7.16 4.28 2.48
CA THR A 183 -7.85 3.45 1.48
C THR A 183 -7.85 4.09 0.10
N LEU A 184 -7.75 3.26 -0.94
CA LEU A 184 -8.09 3.62 -2.31
C LEU A 184 -9.47 3.06 -2.66
N SER A 185 -10.36 3.93 -3.15
CA SER A 185 -11.66 3.57 -3.72
C SER A 185 -11.59 3.61 -5.23
N ILE A 186 -12.14 2.59 -5.88
CA ILE A 186 -12.16 2.44 -7.33
C ILE A 186 -13.63 2.28 -7.73
N ARG A 187 -14.16 3.15 -8.59
CA ARG A 187 -15.57 3.09 -9.01
C ARG A 187 -15.71 3.13 -10.53
N PRO A 188 -16.60 2.32 -11.12
CA PRO A 188 -16.94 2.45 -12.53
C PRO A 188 -17.42 3.86 -12.82
N ARG A 189 -17.03 4.41 -13.97
CA ARG A 189 -17.46 5.71 -14.44
C ARG A 189 -18.81 5.66 -15.15
#